data_AF-A0A3E0QHW3-F1
#
_entry.id   AF-A0A3E0QHW3-F1
#
_cell.length_a   1.000
_cell.length_b   1.000
_cell.length_c   1.000
_cell.angle_alpha   90.00
_cell.angle_beta   90.00
_cell.angle_gamma   90.00
#
_symmetry.space_group_name_H-M   'P 1'
#
loop_
_entity.id
_entity.type
_entity.pdbx_description
1 polymer ?
#
loop_
_entity_poly.entity_id
_entity_poly.type
_entity_poly.pdbx_seq_one_letter_code
_entity_poly.pdbx_strand_id
1 'polypeptide(L)'
;MKRVVLFFAVLFGLSANAQSYVSISDINYVSPTDLAACNDTSSYLGQTVITRGVVVTPGNVTEVASGSVTGGLRPFIFIQDTTVGGQSSPFAGIEVMGVYTSSTGSLQVPATFTQALPGDIVEVKGVVGEYNGSNQLSLADANSFSIVSTTTDPVVSDTITVGDLNDAQFVNNVTTGEQYEGSFVTLTDVTVTQVIPFSGNRVSFNIVDGNGNAMNVSDRFLAQKLSSWTTVNPNSPQTQGSFVPPVPGTFYNSISGVVRHDANGCTGDNGRGYEINPFAASHYDIGYAPPYIANFERDPSIPTSNQDVEIVCTITDFDGSVDSVAFVWSAIDTQSVANL
;
A
#
# COMPACT_ATOMS: atom_id res chain seq x y z
N MET A 1 15.91 46.92 -4.30
CA MET A 1 15.77 45.76 -5.17
C MET A 1 14.62 44.90 -4.64
N LYS A 2 13.44 45.07 -5.23
CA LYS A 2 12.20 44.38 -4.84
C LYS A 2 12.19 43.00 -5.51
N ARG A 3 12.06 41.94 -4.72
CA ARG A 3 11.94 40.56 -5.20
C ARG A 3 10.55 40.38 -5.81
N VAL A 4 10.51 40.13 -7.12
CA VAL A 4 9.32 39.75 -7.87
C VAL A 4 9.10 38.26 -7.61
N VAL A 5 8.00 37.93 -6.94
CA VAL A 5 7.48 36.56 -6.83
C VAL A 5 6.74 36.28 -8.13
N LEU A 6 7.24 35.33 -8.93
CA LEU A 6 6.54 34.85 -10.12
C LEU A 6 5.40 33.92 -9.65
N PHE A 7 4.17 34.40 -9.74
CA PHE A 7 2.97 33.55 -9.72
C PHE A 7 2.81 32.94 -11.11
N PHE A 8 2.95 31.62 -11.23
CA PHE A 8 2.42 30.90 -12.39
C PHE A 8 0.90 30.84 -12.27
N ALA A 9 0.21 31.72 -13.00
CA ALA A 9 -1.23 31.59 -13.23
C ALA A 9 -1.44 30.49 -14.28
N VAL A 10 -1.85 29.31 -13.83
CA VAL A 10 -2.39 28.27 -14.71
C VAL A 10 -3.73 28.79 -15.23
N LEU A 11 -3.77 29.14 -16.52
CA LEU A 11 -4.99 29.40 -17.25
C LEU A 11 -5.76 28.07 -17.39
N PHE A 12 -6.74 27.84 -16.51
CA PHE A 12 -7.75 26.81 -16.74
C PHE A 12 -8.59 27.20 -17.94
N GLY A 13 -8.36 26.53 -19.07
CA GLY A 13 -9.31 26.50 -20.17
C GLY A 13 -10.57 25.79 -19.72
N LEU A 14 -11.64 26.55 -19.43
CA LEU A 14 -12.97 26.00 -19.18
C LEU A 14 -13.52 25.45 -20.50
N SER A 15 -13.20 24.20 -20.81
CA SER A 15 -14.03 23.40 -21.71
C SER A 15 -15.13 22.78 -20.85
N ALA A 16 -16.33 23.32 -20.95
CA ALA A 16 -17.53 22.69 -20.41
C ALA A 16 -17.86 21.46 -21.28
N ASN A 17 -17.12 20.38 -21.08
CA ASN A 17 -17.49 19.08 -21.62
C ASN A 17 -18.68 18.54 -20.81
N ALA A 18 -19.67 17.99 -21.51
CA ALA A 18 -20.71 17.20 -20.87
C ALA A 18 -20.05 16.11 -20.01
N GLN A 19 -20.55 15.87 -18.79
CA GLN A 19 -20.04 14.81 -17.92
C GLN A 19 -20.28 13.47 -18.61
N SER A 20 -19.25 12.93 -19.26
CA SER A 20 -19.31 11.65 -19.95
C SER A 20 -18.94 10.52 -19.00
N TYR A 21 -19.63 9.40 -19.16
CA TYR A 21 -19.16 8.14 -18.60
C TYR A 21 -17.81 7.79 -19.24
N VAL A 22 -16.83 7.42 -18.42
CA VAL A 22 -15.51 6.93 -18.86
C VAL A 22 -15.20 5.66 -18.07
N SER A 23 -14.77 4.61 -18.77
CA SER A 23 -14.35 3.37 -18.12
C SER A 23 -13.06 3.60 -17.32
N ILE A 24 -12.79 2.77 -16.31
CA ILE A 24 -11.55 2.87 -15.53
C ILE A 24 -10.36 2.51 -16.42
N SER A 25 -10.52 1.50 -17.27
CA SER A 25 -9.51 1.14 -18.27
C SER A 25 -9.15 2.30 -19.19
N ASP A 26 -10.11 3.10 -19.66
CA ASP A 26 -9.81 4.28 -20.47
C ASP A 26 -9.11 5.38 -19.67
N ILE A 27 -9.49 5.57 -18.38
CA ILE A 27 -8.85 6.56 -17.51
C ILE A 27 -7.37 6.25 -17.35
N ASN A 28 -7.02 4.99 -17.08
CA ASN A 28 -5.65 4.59 -16.78
C ASN A 28 -4.83 4.18 -18.02
N TYR A 29 -5.46 3.93 -19.16
CA TYR A 29 -4.72 3.47 -20.34
C TYR A 29 -3.70 4.51 -20.80
N VAL A 30 -2.45 4.05 -20.91
CA VAL A 30 -1.33 4.79 -21.49
C VAL A 30 -0.71 3.96 -22.61
N SER A 31 -0.34 4.61 -23.72
CA SER A 31 0.19 3.89 -24.87
C SER A 31 1.60 3.33 -24.59
N PRO A 32 1.98 2.19 -25.18
CA PRO A 32 3.35 1.68 -25.05
C PRO A 32 4.43 2.67 -25.53
N THR A 33 4.07 3.57 -26.47
CA THR A 33 4.99 4.62 -26.93
C THR A 33 5.23 5.68 -25.87
N ASP A 34 4.17 6.09 -25.15
CA ASP A 34 4.29 7.05 -24.05
C ASP A 34 5.04 6.43 -22.86
N LEU A 35 4.73 5.18 -22.50
CA LEU A 35 5.43 4.46 -21.43
C LEU A 35 6.92 4.29 -21.74
N ALA A 36 7.28 3.96 -22.99
CA ALA A 36 8.67 3.89 -23.43
C ALA A 36 9.38 5.27 -23.43
N ALA A 37 8.60 6.36 -23.47
CA ALA A 37 9.08 7.73 -23.33
C ALA A 37 9.00 8.23 -21.87
N CYS A 38 8.73 7.35 -20.90
CA CYS A 38 8.59 7.67 -19.48
C CYS A 38 7.47 8.68 -19.19
N ASN A 39 6.39 8.57 -19.94
CA ASN A 39 5.16 9.31 -19.76
C ASN A 39 4.03 8.33 -19.45
N ASP A 40 3.61 8.30 -18.20
CA ASP A 40 2.49 7.55 -17.62
C ASP A 40 1.25 8.42 -17.37
N THR A 41 1.26 9.67 -17.86
CA THR A 41 0.17 10.60 -17.60
C THR A 41 -1.14 10.15 -18.26
N SER A 42 -2.20 10.03 -17.46
CA SER A 42 -3.56 9.78 -17.95
C SER A 42 -4.02 10.85 -18.94
N SER A 43 -4.65 10.41 -20.04
CA SER A 43 -5.29 11.31 -21.00
C SER A 43 -6.47 12.11 -20.41
N TYR A 44 -6.95 11.70 -19.24
CA TYR A 44 -8.04 12.34 -18.50
C TYR A 44 -7.56 13.21 -17.33
N LEU A 45 -6.25 13.38 -17.14
CA LEU A 45 -5.71 14.18 -16.03
C LEU A 45 -6.36 15.57 -15.94
N GLY A 46 -6.86 15.91 -14.76
CA GLY A 46 -7.55 17.17 -14.45
C GLY A 46 -9.00 17.24 -14.93
N GLN A 47 -9.53 16.23 -15.61
CA GLN A 47 -10.92 16.19 -16.07
C GLN A 47 -11.85 15.63 -15.00
N THR A 48 -13.10 16.11 -14.99
CA THR A 48 -14.18 15.53 -14.19
C THR A 48 -14.91 14.48 -15.02
N VAL A 49 -14.95 13.24 -14.54
CA VAL A 49 -15.57 12.09 -15.21
C VAL A 49 -16.61 11.44 -14.31
N ILE A 50 -17.51 10.64 -14.91
CA ILE A 50 -18.33 9.68 -14.19
C ILE A 50 -17.83 8.29 -14.55
N THR A 51 -17.58 7.43 -13.57
CA THR A 51 -17.15 6.05 -13.79
C THR A 51 -17.86 5.08 -12.85
N ARG A 52 -17.78 3.78 -13.16
CA ARG A 52 -18.28 2.70 -12.31
C ARG A 52 -17.25 1.63 -12.13
N GLY A 53 -17.10 1.19 -10.89
CA GLY A 53 -16.21 0.09 -10.54
C GLY A 53 -16.78 -0.80 -9.45
N VAL A 54 -16.29 -2.04 -9.41
CA VAL A 54 -16.52 -2.98 -8.32
C VAL A 54 -15.50 -2.70 -7.22
N VAL A 55 -15.96 -2.50 -5.99
CA VAL A 55 -15.10 -2.29 -4.83
C VAL A 55 -14.27 -3.53 -4.55
N VAL A 56 -12.96 -3.34 -4.37
CA VAL A 56 -11.99 -4.38 -4.01
C VAL A 56 -11.63 -4.28 -2.55
N THR A 57 -11.23 -3.09 -2.11
CA THR A 57 -10.78 -2.86 -0.74
C THR A 57 -11.97 -2.38 0.09
N PRO A 58 -12.28 -3.01 1.24
CA PRO A 58 -13.34 -2.53 2.11
C PRO A 58 -13.09 -1.08 2.58
N GLY A 59 -14.08 -0.21 2.46
CA GLY A 59 -13.97 1.19 2.91
C GLY A 59 -13.81 1.34 4.42
N ASN A 60 -14.13 0.29 5.18
CA ASN A 60 -14.00 0.27 6.63
C ASN A 60 -12.63 -0.20 7.13
N VAL A 61 -11.65 -0.50 6.27
CA VAL A 61 -10.30 -0.94 6.71
C VAL A 61 -9.17 0.01 6.32
N THR A 62 -9.46 1.13 5.65
CA THR A 62 -8.47 2.18 5.39
C THR A 62 -8.08 2.91 6.68
N GLU A 63 -6.79 3.07 6.93
CA GLU A 63 -6.24 3.62 8.19
C GLU A 63 -5.20 4.73 7.90
N VAL A 64 -5.59 5.70 7.07
CA VAL A 64 -4.76 6.86 6.73
C VAL A 64 -5.21 8.10 7.50
N ALA A 65 -4.45 8.45 8.54
CA ALA A 65 -4.67 9.64 9.35
C ALA A 65 -4.34 10.92 8.56
N SER A 66 -5.17 11.96 8.69
CA SER A 66 -5.00 13.22 7.97
C SER A 66 -5.59 14.40 8.75
N GLY A 67 -4.72 15.27 9.27
CA GLY A 67 -5.13 16.48 10.00
C GLY A 67 -5.84 17.55 9.13
N SER A 68 -5.77 17.43 7.81
CA SER A 68 -6.45 18.34 6.87
C SER A 68 -7.88 17.93 6.53
N VAL A 69 -8.32 16.73 6.91
CA VAL A 69 -9.68 16.23 6.64
C VAL A 69 -10.48 16.29 7.94
N THR A 70 -11.70 16.81 7.88
CA THR A 70 -12.59 16.81 9.05
C THR A 70 -12.86 15.38 9.51
N GLY A 71 -12.68 15.13 10.80
CA GLY A 71 -12.72 13.79 11.38
C GLY A 71 -11.36 13.08 11.42
N GLY A 72 -10.30 13.65 10.84
CA GLY A 72 -8.93 13.13 10.98
C GLY A 72 -8.60 11.91 10.11
N LEU A 73 -9.52 11.46 9.26
CA LEU A 73 -9.37 10.32 8.36
C LEU A 73 -9.38 10.77 6.90
N ARG A 74 -8.46 10.26 6.08
CA ARG A 74 -8.54 10.32 4.62
C ARG A 74 -8.77 8.90 4.09
N PRO A 75 -10.02 8.50 3.80
CA PRO A 75 -10.29 7.13 3.39
C PRO A 75 -10.00 6.93 1.91
N PHE A 76 -9.53 5.74 1.57
CA PHE A 76 -9.34 5.28 0.20
C PHE A 76 -10.07 3.96 0.00
N ILE A 77 -10.61 3.76 -1.20
CA ILE A 77 -10.95 2.45 -1.72
C ILE A 77 -10.33 2.28 -3.09
N PHE A 78 -10.09 1.04 -3.49
CA PHE A 78 -9.72 0.67 -4.85
C PHE A 78 -10.91 -0.01 -5.49
N ILE A 79 -11.19 0.37 -6.74
CA ILE A 79 -12.28 -0.18 -7.54
C ILE A 79 -11.73 -0.73 -8.85
N GLN A 80 -12.34 -1.80 -9.35
CA GLN A 80 -11.99 -2.45 -10.61
C GLN A 80 -13.08 -2.22 -11.66
N ASP A 81 -12.70 -2.11 -12.92
CA ASP A 81 -13.59 -1.76 -14.01
C ASP A 81 -14.75 -2.75 -14.16
N THR A 82 -15.97 -2.22 -14.22
CA THR A 82 -17.17 -3.01 -14.51
C THR A 82 -17.18 -3.60 -15.92
N THR A 83 -16.43 -3.03 -16.87
CA THR A 83 -16.34 -3.56 -18.25
C THR A 83 -15.63 -4.91 -18.34
N VAL A 84 -14.76 -5.22 -17.36
CA VAL A 84 -14.12 -6.53 -17.18
C VAL A 84 -14.70 -7.32 -16.00
N GLY A 85 -15.93 -6.97 -15.58
CA GLY A 85 -16.64 -7.68 -14.52
C GLY A 85 -16.08 -7.45 -13.11
N GLY A 86 -15.32 -6.37 -12.91
CA GLY A 86 -14.67 -6.06 -11.63
C GLY A 86 -13.49 -6.96 -11.30
N GLN A 87 -12.95 -7.70 -12.29
CA GLN A 87 -11.79 -8.55 -12.11
C GLN A 87 -10.49 -7.73 -12.24
N SER A 88 -9.39 -8.25 -11.68
CA SER A 88 -8.09 -7.70 -12.00
C SER A 88 -7.78 -7.91 -13.48
N SER A 89 -7.27 -6.87 -14.13
CA SER A 89 -6.95 -6.83 -15.54
C SER A 89 -6.10 -5.60 -15.81
N PRO A 90 -5.23 -5.60 -16.84
CA PRO A 90 -4.50 -4.42 -17.28
C PRO A 90 -5.37 -3.15 -17.34
N PHE A 91 -4.90 -2.10 -16.65
CA PHE A 91 -5.48 -0.76 -16.52
C PHE A 91 -6.86 -0.70 -15.84
N ALA A 92 -7.39 -1.80 -15.31
CA ALA A 92 -8.76 -1.85 -14.81
C ALA A 92 -8.94 -1.30 -13.39
N GLY A 93 -7.86 -1.03 -12.65
CA GLY A 93 -7.92 -0.65 -11.24
C GLY A 93 -7.62 0.83 -10.99
N ILE A 94 -8.33 1.49 -10.08
CA ILE A 94 -8.03 2.88 -9.70
C ILE A 94 -8.28 3.16 -8.23
N GLU A 95 -7.44 4.01 -7.62
CA GLU A 95 -7.63 4.52 -6.27
C GLU A 95 -8.70 5.63 -6.28
N VAL A 96 -9.70 5.50 -5.41
CA VAL A 96 -10.67 6.56 -5.12
C VAL A 96 -10.37 7.14 -3.75
N MET A 97 -10.02 8.43 -3.71
CA MET A 97 -9.94 9.18 -2.47
C MET A 97 -11.34 9.65 -2.08
N GLY A 98 -11.85 9.14 -0.96
CA GLY A 98 -13.20 9.40 -0.45
C GLY A 98 -13.40 10.78 0.17
N VAL A 99 -12.75 11.81 -0.37
CA VAL A 99 -12.76 13.17 0.15
C VAL A 99 -13.26 14.12 -0.93
N TYR A 100 -14.12 15.05 -0.55
CA TYR A 100 -14.52 16.20 -1.36
C TYR A 100 -14.27 17.52 -0.63
N THR A 101 -14.18 18.61 -1.38
CA THR A 101 -14.11 19.97 -0.82
C THR A 101 -15.52 20.54 -0.64
N SER A 102 -15.91 20.88 0.58
CA SER A 102 -17.21 21.48 0.87
C SER A 102 -17.32 22.91 0.35
N SER A 103 -18.53 23.49 0.37
CA SER A 103 -18.76 24.90 0.04
C SER A 103 -18.01 25.89 0.94
N THR A 104 -17.55 25.44 2.11
CA THR A 104 -16.71 26.23 3.04
C THR A 104 -15.22 26.03 2.82
N GLY A 105 -14.82 25.25 1.82
CA GLY A 105 -13.42 24.91 1.52
C GLY A 105 -12.83 23.83 2.44
N SER A 106 -13.65 23.18 3.27
CA SER A 106 -13.19 22.12 4.18
C SER A 106 -13.22 20.76 3.49
N LEU A 107 -12.21 19.92 3.72
CA LEU A 107 -12.20 18.56 3.22
C LEU A 107 -13.10 17.66 4.08
N GLN A 108 -14.08 17.01 3.45
CA GLN A 108 -15.08 16.16 4.12
C GLN A 108 -15.13 14.78 3.48
N VAL A 109 -15.62 13.80 4.24
CA VAL A 109 -15.85 12.42 3.78
C VAL A 109 -17.36 12.17 3.68
N PRO A 110 -17.89 11.64 2.56
CA PRO A 110 -19.29 11.20 2.50
C PRO A 110 -19.55 10.05 3.48
N ALA A 111 -20.67 10.11 4.21
CA ALA A 111 -20.98 9.15 5.27
C ALA A 111 -21.02 7.67 4.80
N THR A 112 -21.35 7.43 3.54
CA THR A 112 -21.46 6.09 2.94
C THR A 112 -20.14 5.55 2.42
N PHE A 113 -19.10 6.38 2.25
CA PHE A 113 -17.88 5.97 1.58
C PHE A 113 -17.15 4.84 2.34
N THR A 114 -16.99 4.99 3.65
CA THR A 114 -16.33 3.98 4.50
C THR A 114 -17.24 2.79 4.83
N GLN A 115 -18.44 2.74 4.28
CA GLN A 115 -19.36 1.60 4.40
C GLN A 115 -19.34 0.69 3.17
N ALA A 116 -18.65 1.10 2.10
CA ALA A 116 -18.52 0.30 0.89
C ALA A 116 -17.75 -1.00 1.17
N LEU A 117 -18.25 -2.12 0.66
CA LEU A 117 -17.70 -3.46 0.86
C LEU A 117 -17.25 -4.06 -0.47
N PRO A 118 -16.31 -5.02 -0.46
CA PRO A 118 -15.93 -5.74 -1.66
C PRO A 118 -17.14 -6.34 -2.37
N GLY A 119 -17.22 -6.16 -3.69
CA GLY A 119 -18.36 -6.57 -4.51
C GLY A 119 -19.46 -5.50 -4.67
N ASP A 120 -19.45 -4.41 -3.90
CA ASP A 120 -20.31 -3.26 -4.20
C ASP A 120 -19.94 -2.66 -5.56
N ILE A 121 -20.93 -2.36 -6.40
CA ILE A 121 -20.74 -1.58 -7.62
C ILE A 121 -21.04 -0.13 -7.27
N VAL A 122 -20.02 0.72 -7.38
CA VAL A 122 -20.13 2.14 -7.07
C VAL A 122 -20.11 2.98 -8.32
N GLU A 123 -20.90 4.06 -8.33
CA GLU A 123 -20.78 5.13 -9.30
C GLU A 123 -20.05 6.30 -8.64
N VAL A 124 -19.00 6.77 -9.31
CA VAL A 124 -18.12 7.83 -8.82
C VAL A 124 -18.08 8.96 -9.83
N LYS A 125 -18.40 10.17 -9.38
CA LYS A 125 -18.15 11.41 -10.13
C LYS A 125 -16.87 12.04 -9.59
N GLY A 126 -15.75 11.75 -10.24
CA GLY A 126 -14.42 12.11 -9.75
C GLY A 126 -13.72 13.12 -10.64
N VAL A 127 -12.82 13.92 -10.06
CA VAL A 127 -11.75 14.60 -10.79
C VAL A 127 -10.58 13.62 -10.86
N VAL A 128 -10.13 13.30 -12.08
CA VAL A 128 -8.91 12.51 -12.30
C VAL A 128 -7.72 13.37 -11.92
N GLY A 129 -6.94 12.93 -10.96
CA GLY A 129 -5.72 13.56 -10.49
C GLY A 129 -4.60 12.54 -10.36
N GLU A 130 -3.45 13.02 -9.91
CA GLU A 130 -2.26 12.23 -9.69
C GLU A 130 -1.67 12.56 -8.32
N TYR A 131 -1.17 11.54 -7.61
CA TYR A 131 -0.43 11.71 -6.37
C TYR A 131 0.79 10.78 -6.32
N ASN A 132 1.98 11.38 -6.46
CA ASN A 132 3.28 10.71 -6.61
C ASN A 132 3.31 9.72 -7.79
N GLY A 133 2.89 10.17 -8.97
CA GLY A 133 2.76 9.32 -10.17
C GLY A 133 1.45 8.52 -10.23
N SER A 134 0.79 8.27 -9.10
CA SER A 134 -0.39 7.38 -9.11
C SER A 134 -1.69 8.08 -9.46
N ASN A 135 -2.43 7.56 -10.43
CA ASN A 135 -3.77 8.05 -10.78
C ASN A 135 -4.75 7.86 -9.62
N GLN A 136 -5.51 8.90 -9.35
CA GLN A 136 -6.47 8.93 -8.25
C GLN A 136 -7.73 9.71 -8.63
N LEU A 137 -8.89 9.21 -8.24
CA LEU A 137 -10.14 9.95 -8.31
C LEU A 137 -10.39 10.70 -6.99
N SER A 138 -10.52 12.02 -7.07
CA SER A 138 -11.04 12.85 -5.98
C SER A 138 -12.53 13.12 -6.18
N LEU A 139 -13.35 12.97 -5.14
CA LEU A 139 -14.79 13.20 -5.27
C LEU A 139 -15.10 14.66 -5.61
N ALA A 140 -15.94 14.89 -6.63
CA ALA A 140 -16.24 16.25 -7.08
C ALA A 140 -17.09 17.04 -6.08
N ASP A 141 -17.99 16.38 -5.35
CA ASP A 141 -18.90 16.96 -4.36
C ASP A 141 -19.45 15.88 -3.40
N ALA A 142 -20.31 16.30 -2.45
CA ALA A 142 -20.89 15.43 -1.42
C ALA A 142 -21.76 14.27 -1.97
N ASN A 143 -22.25 14.39 -3.22
CA ASN A 143 -23.13 13.39 -3.87
C ASN A 143 -22.39 12.59 -4.94
N SER A 144 -21.06 12.72 -5.02
CA SER A 144 -20.24 12.14 -6.07
C SER A 144 -19.86 10.67 -5.84
N PHE A 145 -20.46 10.03 -4.85
CA PHE A 145 -20.25 8.63 -4.53
C PHE A 145 -21.59 7.97 -4.17
N SER A 146 -21.91 6.87 -4.85
CA SER A 146 -23.09 6.07 -4.52
C SER A 146 -22.84 4.59 -4.82
N ILE A 147 -23.40 3.71 -3.98
CA ILE A 147 -23.49 2.28 -4.28
C ILE A 147 -24.74 2.09 -5.14
N VAL A 148 -24.58 1.61 -6.37
CA VAL A 148 -25.65 1.50 -7.37
C VAL A 148 -26.11 0.06 -7.60
N SER A 149 -25.28 -0.92 -7.28
CA SER A 149 -25.59 -2.35 -7.37
C SER A 149 -24.56 -3.16 -6.57
N THR A 150 -24.62 -4.49 -6.64
CA THR A 150 -23.65 -5.41 -6.04
C THR A 150 -23.39 -6.58 -6.98
N THR A 151 -22.22 -7.20 -6.86
CA THR A 151 -21.89 -8.49 -7.45
C THR A 151 -21.48 -9.47 -6.35
N THR A 152 -21.71 -10.75 -6.58
CA THR A 152 -21.23 -11.85 -5.72
C THR A 152 -19.98 -12.52 -6.26
N ASP A 153 -19.56 -12.15 -7.47
CA ASP A 153 -18.36 -12.69 -8.08
C ASP A 153 -17.14 -12.18 -7.27
N PRO A 154 -16.30 -13.08 -6.75
CA PRO A 154 -15.10 -12.64 -6.05
C PRO A 154 -14.18 -11.93 -7.03
N VAL A 155 -13.54 -10.85 -6.58
CA VAL A 155 -12.46 -10.22 -7.35
C VAL A 155 -11.24 -11.12 -7.24
N VAL A 156 -10.82 -11.69 -8.37
CA VAL A 156 -9.61 -12.52 -8.46
C VAL A 156 -8.41 -11.62 -8.74
N SER A 157 -7.30 -11.85 -8.04
CA SER A 157 -6.04 -11.16 -8.27
C SER A 157 -5.30 -11.73 -9.48
N ASP A 158 -4.61 -10.86 -10.21
CA ASP A 158 -3.60 -11.29 -11.17
C ASP A 158 -2.32 -11.71 -10.44
N THR A 159 -1.73 -12.83 -10.86
CA THR A 159 -0.40 -13.23 -10.36
C THR A 159 0.67 -12.61 -11.23
N ILE A 160 1.54 -11.81 -10.63
CA ILE A 160 2.63 -11.10 -11.30
C ILE A 160 3.95 -11.27 -10.54
N THR A 161 5.05 -10.82 -11.13
CA THR A 161 6.36 -10.81 -10.50
C THR A 161 6.72 -9.41 -10.01
N VAL A 162 7.66 -9.32 -9.06
CA VAL A 162 8.17 -8.01 -8.63
C VAL A 162 8.84 -7.28 -9.79
N GLY A 163 9.52 -8.01 -10.68
CA GLY A 163 10.17 -7.47 -11.88
C GLY A 163 9.24 -6.81 -12.91
N ASP A 164 7.95 -7.14 -12.89
CA ASP A 164 6.95 -6.43 -13.71
C ASP A 164 6.75 -4.99 -13.22
N LEU A 165 7.01 -4.74 -11.93
CA LEU A 165 6.75 -3.47 -11.27
C LEU A 165 8.05 -2.68 -11.04
N ASN A 166 9.07 -3.29 -10.44
CA ASN A 166 10.30 -2.61 -10.05
C ASN A 166 11.55 -3.44 -10.38
N ASP A 167 12.70 -2.79 -10.49
CA ASP A 167 14.01 -3.46 -10.54
C ASP A 167 14.61 -3.73 -9.14
N ALA A 168 15.86 -4.24 -9.10
CA ALA A 168 16.58 -4.55 -7.87
C ALA A 168 16.93 -3.31 -7.00
N GLN A 169 16.82 -2.12 -7.57
CA GLN A 169 17.09 -0.83 -6.93
C GLN A 169 15.79 -0.10 -6.55
N PHE A 170 14.65 -0.79 -6.60
CA PHE A 170 13.30 -0.23 -6.40
C PHE A 170 12.91 0.79 -7.48
N VAL A 171 13.57 0.81 -8.63
CA VAL A 171 13.24 1.72 -9.72
C VAL A 171 12.03 1.19 -10.49
N ASN A 172 11.05 2.05 -10.76
CA ASN A 172 9.86 1.71 -11.51
C ASN A 172 10.18 1.15 -12.91
N ASN A 173 9.57 0.03 -13.25
CA ASN A 173 9.48 -0.49 -14.60
C ASN A 173 8.14 -0.08 -15.24
N VAL A 174 8.05 1.19 -15.63
CA VAL A 174 6.81 1.82 -16.10
C VAL A 174 6.22 1.10 -17.33
N THR A 175 7.07 0.52 -18.19
CA THR A 175 6.63 -0.17 -19.42
C THR A 175 5.81 -1.44 -19.18
N THR A 176 5.99 -2.09 -18.03
CA THR A 176 5.26 -3.32 -17.67
C THR A 176 4.38 -3.12 -16.45
N GLY A 177 4.74 -2.20 -15.55
CA GLY A 177 4.10 -2.03 -14.26
C GLY A 177 2.87 -1.12 -14.28
N GLU A 178 2.83 -0.16 -15.21
CA GLU A 178 1.77 0.85 -15.24
C GLU A 178 0.37 0.23 -15.37
N GLN A 179 0.25 -0.84 -16.15
CA GLN A 179 -1.02 -1.54 -16.32
C GLN A 179 -1.57 -2.17 -15.03
N TYR A 180 -0.75 -2.34 -13.99
CA TYR A 180 -1.16 -2.92 -12.72
C TYR A 180 -1.44 -1.87 -11.65
N GLU A 181 -1.25 -0.58 -11.94
CA GLU A 181 -1.67 0.49 -11.05
C GLU A 181 -3.14 0.31 -10.61
N GLY A 182 -3.38 0.48 -9.30
CA GLY A 182 -4.71 0.36 -8.69
C GLY A 182 -5.29 -1.05 -8.71
N SER A 183 -4.60 -2.02 -9.28
CA SER A 183 -5.10 -3.38 -9.49
C SER A 183 -4.82 -4.28 -8.28
N PHE A 184 -5.72 -5.25 -8.06
CA PHE A 184 -5.52 -6.30 -7.06
C PHE A 184 -4.62 -7.39 -7.62
N VAL A 185 -3.46 -7.59 -7.02
CA VAL A 185 -2.44 -8.53 -7.51
C VAL A 185 -1.96 -9.46 -6.41
N THR A 186 -1.31 -10.54 -6.82
CA THR A 186 -0.59 -11.48 -5.97
C THR A 186 0.84 -11.61 -6.48
N LEU A 187 1.80 -11.39 -5.58
CA LEU A 187 3.21 -11.70 -5.78
C LEU A 187 3.50 -13.05 -5.13
N THR A 188 4.25 -13.92 -5.79
CA THR A 188 4.63 -15.24 -5.22
C THR A 188 6.12 -15.31 -4.94
N ASP A 189 6.47 -16.17 -3.97
CA ASP A 189 7.84 -16.55 -3.65
C ASP A 189 8.77 -15.35 -3.36
N VAL A 190 8.36 -14.52 -2.40
CA VAL A 190 9.10 -13.30 -2.01
C VAL A 190 9.67 -13.40 -0.61
N THR A 191 10.87 -12.86 -0.43
CA THR A 191 11.58 -12.86 0.86
C THR A 191 11.67 -11.46 1.44
N VAL A 192 11.36 -11.30 2.72
CA VAL A 192 11.55 -10.05 3.45
C VAL A 192 13.04 -9.75 3.60
N THR A 193 13.46 -8.57 3.17
CA THR A 193 14.87 -8.13 3.27
C THR A 193 15.08 -7.12 4.40
N GLN A 194 14.07 -6.31 4.70
CA GLN A 194 14.18 -5.25 5.69
C GLN A 194 12.82 -4.88 6.28
N VAL A 195 12.77 -4.64 7.59
CA VAL A 195 11.61 -4.05 8.28
C VAL A 195 11.92 -2.59 8.58
N ILE A 196 10.97 -1.69 8.30
CA ILE A 196 11.15 -0.25 8.34
C ILE A 196 10.05 0.37 9.23
N PRO A 197 10.33 0.57 10.53
CA PRO A 197 9.46 1.32 11.43
C PRO A 197 9.43 2.81 11.09
N PHE A 198 8.27 3.45 11.27
CA PHE A 198 8.12 4.90 11.18
C PHE A 198 7.57 5.50 12.46
N SER A 199 7.52 6.83 12.52
CA SER A 199 6.81 7.53 13.58
C SER A 199 5.33 7.16 13.60
N GLY A 200 4.72 7.17 14.80
CA GLY A 200 3.29 6.96 14.96
C GLY A 200 2.82 5.51 14.81
N ASN A 201 3.63 4.53 15.23
CA ASN A 201 3.24 3.10 15.28
C ASN A 201 2.92 2.49 13.91
N ARG A 202 3.67 2.92 12.89
CA ARG A 202 3.56 2.45 11.50
C ARG A 202 4.78 1.63 11.12
N VAL A 203 4.60 0.71 10.18
CA VAL A 203 5.67 -0.17 9.70
C VAL A 203 5.48 -0.48 8.22
N SER A 204 6.54 -0.38 7.43
CA SER A 204 6.61 -1.02 6.11
C SER A 204 7.72 -2.05 6.12
N PHE A 205 7.78 -2.90 5.12
CA PHE A 205 8.91 -3.79 4.93
C PHE A 205 9.20 -3.99 3.45
N ASN A 206 10.43 -4.33 3.14
CA ASN A 206 10.88 -4.59 1.79
C ASN A 206 10.88 -6.10 1.54
N ILE A 207 10.50 -6.47 0.33
CA ILE A 207 10.55 -7.82 -0.19
C ILE A 207 11.44 -7.88 -1.43
N VAL A 208 11.98 -9.06 -1.71
CA VAL A 208 12.72 -9.36 -2.93
C VAL A 208 12.20 -10.66 -3.55
N ASP A 209 12.09 -10.71 -4.88
CA ASP A 209 11.80 -11.95 -5.60
C ASP A 209 13.07 -12.80 -5.85
N GLY A 210 12.90 -14.00 -6.41
CA GLY A 210 14.02 -14.90 -6.73
C GLY A 210 15.01 -14.34 -7.77
N ASN A 211 14.66 -13.28 -8.50
CA ASN A 211 15.51 -12.62 -9.49
C ASN A 211 16.23 -11.39 -8.91
N GLY A 212 15.96 -11.02 -7.65
CA GLY A 212 16.57 -9.87 -6.98
C GLY A 212 15.79 -8.56 -7.15
N ASN A 213 14.62 -8.55 -7.80
CA ASN A 213 13.80 -7.34 -7.92
C ASN A 213 13.13 -7.03 -6.58
N ALA A 214 13.04 -5.74 -6.23
CA ALA A 214 12.68 -5.33 -4.88
C ALA A 214 11.44 -4.43 -4.85
N MET A 215 10.63 -4.57 -3.79
CA MET A 215 9.39 -3.82 -3.60
C MET A 215 9.13 -3.51 -2.13
N ASN A 216 8.44 -2.40 -1.86
CA ASN A 216 7.94 -2.07 -0.53
C ASN A 216 6.51 -2.58 -0.33
N VAL A 217 6.23 -3.10 0.87
CA VAL A 217 4.90 -3.48 1.36
C VAL A 217 4.42 -2.42 2.36
N SER A 218 3.37 -1.68 1.97
CA SER A 218 2.95 -0.42 2.60
C SER A 218 1.71 -0.54 3.50
N ASP A 219 1.66 0.27 4.57
CA ASP A 219 0.71 0.12 5.69
C ASP A 219 -0.56 0.99 5.60
N ARG A 220 -1.17 1.13 4.42
CA ARG A 220 -2.36 1.99 4.26
C ARG A 220 -3.61 1.43 4.95
N PHE A 221 -3.69 0.11 5.11
CA PHE A 221 -4.86 -0.58 5.62
C PHE A 221 -4.63 -1.21 7.00
N LEU A 222 -5.73 -1.45 7.71
CA LEU A 222 -5.76 -2.04 9.06
C LEU A 222 -4.96 -3.35 9.16
N ALA A 223 -4.91 -4.13 8.08
CA ALA A 223 -4.17 -5.38 7.99
C ALA A 223 -2.67 -5.26 8.30
N GLN A 224 -2.08 -4.07 8.16
CA GLN A 224 -0.67 -3.80 8.47
C GLN A 224 -0.48 -2.78 9.61
N LYS A 225 -1.51 -2.53 10.41
CA LYS A 225 -1.41 -1.66 11.58
C LYS A 225 -0.97 -2.44 12.81
N LEU A 226 0.06 -1.94 13.49
CA LEU A 226 0.61 -2.53 14.71
C LEU A 226 -0.43 -2.53 15.84
N SER A 227 -0.22 -3.37 16.86
CA SER A 227 -1.05 -3.40 18.08
C SER A 227 -1.10 -2.08 18.85
N SER A 228 -0.08 -1.23 18.68
CA SER A 228 -0.03 0.11 19.27
C SER A 228 -0.75 1.18 18.44
N TRP A 229 -1.28 0.84 17.26
CA TRP A 229 -2.10 1.75 16.46
C TRP A 229 -3.53 1.80 16.99
N THR A 230 -4.03 3.00 17.30
CA THR A 230 -5.46 3.25 17.54
C THR A 230 -6.11 3.62 16.21
N THR A 231 -7.18 2.93 15.84
CA THR A 231 -7.84 3.15 14.55
C THR A 231 -8.39 4.57 14.40
N VAL A 232 -8.18 5.17 13.24
CA VAL A 232 -8.68 6.51 12.91
C VAL A 232 -9.96 6.46 12.08
N ASN A 233 -10.26 5.32 11.46
CA ASN A 233 -11.52 5.13 10.76
C ASN A 233 -12.62 4.74 11.76
N PRO A 234 -13.71 5.53 11.88
CA PRO A 234 -14.77 5.27 12.85
C PRO A 234 -15.57 3.99 12.55
N ASN A 235 -15.48 3.47 11.32
CA ASN A 235 -16.14 2.24 10.91
C ASN A 235 -15.22 1.01 10.98
N SER A 236 -13.98 1.16 11.47
CA SER A 236 -13.04 0.05 11.57
C SER A 236 -13.61 -1.12 12.37
N PRO A 237 -13.40 -2.37 11.90
CA PRO A 237 -13.91 -3.55 12.58
C PRO A 237 -13.20 -3.82 13.91
N GLN A 238 -12.09 -3.12 14.16
CA GLN A 238 -11.27 -3.21 15.37
C GLN A 238 -10.95 -1.80 15.85
N THR A 239 -10.67 -1.64 17.15
CA THR A 239 -10.26 -0.35 17.74
C THR A 239 -8.75 -0.16 17.77
N GLN A 240 -8.00 -1.23 17.52
CA GLN A 240 -6.54 -1.24 17.41
C GLN A 240 -6.10 -2.17 16.28
N GLY A 241 -4.88 -1.97 15.78
CA GLY A 241 -4.26 -2.91 14.84
C GLY A 241 -3.87 -4.23 15.51
N SER A 242 -3.45 -5.20 14.70
CA SER A 242 -2.98 -6.51 15.18
C SER A 242 -1.81 -7.07 14.38
N PHE A 243 -1.25 -6.28 13.45
CA PHE A 243 -0.14 -6.72 12.62
C PHE A 243 1.13 -6.88 13.45
N VAL A 244 1.79 -8.02 13.28
CA VAL A 244 3.12 -8.26 13.82
C VAL A 244 4.09 -8.21 12.65
N PRO A 245 5.08 -7.29 12.66
CA PRO A 245 6.05 -7.20 11.57
C PRO A 245 6.76 -8.53 11.35
N PRO A 246 6.99 -8.94 10.09
CA PRO A 246 7.84 -10.09 9.81
C PRO A 246 9.28 -9.79 10.21
N VAL A 247 10.14 -10.80 10.16
CA VAL A 247 11.59 -10.60 10.28
C VAL A 247 12.28 -10.68 8.93
N PRO A 248 13.44 -10.02 8.77
CA PRO A 248 14.30 -10.28 7.62
C PRO A 248 14.56 -11.78 7.47
N GLY A 249 14.35 -12.31 6.27
CA GLY A 249 14.42 -13.74 5.96
C GLY A 249 13.06 -14.45 5.99
N THR A 250 11.97 -13.83 6.46
CA THR A 250 10.63 -14.38 6.31
C THR A 250 10.32 -14.55 4.81
N PHE A 251 9.96 -15.76 4.43
CA PHE A 251 9.54 -16.14 3.08
C PHE A 251 8.02 -16.21 3.03
N TYR A 252 7.43 -15.52 2.07
CA TYR A 252 6.01 -15.61 1.75
C TYR A 252 5.83 -16.46 0.50
N ASN A 253 4.99 -17.51 0.59
CA ASN A 253 4.49 -18.20 -0.60
C ASN A 253 3.77 -17.20 -1.51
N SER A 254 3.00 -16.30 -0.90
CA SER A 254 2.40 -15.18 -1.60
C SER A 254 2.12 -13.95 -0.72
N ILE A 255 2.16 -12.77 -1.34
CA ILE A 255 1.62 -11.52 -0.78
C ILE A 255 0.61 -10.96 -1.78
N SER A 256 -0.60 -10.67 -1.31
CA SER A 256 -1.65 -10.04 -2.14
C SER A 256 -2.00 -8.62 -1.68
N GLY A 257 -2.42 -7.77 -2.60
CA GLY A 257 -2.76 -6.40 -2.28
C GLY A 257 -3.02 -5.56 -3.50
N VAL A 258 -3.34 -4.29 -3.28
CA VAL A 258 -3.48 -3.32 -4.37
C VAL A 258 -2.15 -2.66 -4.65
N VAL A 259 -1.82 -2.50 -5.93
CA VAL A 259 -0.60 -1.80 -6.35
C VAL A 259 -0.85 -0.31 -6.34
N ARG A 260 0.11 0.44 -5.80
CA ARG A 260 0.14 1.90 -5.87
C ARG A 260 1.47 2.36 -6.42
N HIS A 261 1.46 3.36 -7.28
CA HIS A 261 2.68 3.98 -7.78
C HIS A 261 3.24 5.00 -6.77
N ASP A 262 4.55 4.95 -6.56
CA ASP A 262 5.33 6.04 -5.96
C ASP A 262 6.51 6.36 -6.89
N ALA A 263 6.26 7.30 -7.81
CA ALA A 263 7.09 7.57 -8.97
C ALA A 263 8.58 7.76 -8.64
N ASN A 264 9.43 7.10 -9.42
CA ASN A 264 10.86 7.29 -9.43
C ASN A 264 11.48 6.84 -10.76
N GLY A 265 12.81 6.96 -10.85
CA GLY A 265 13.52 6.54 -12.05
C GLY A 265 13.21 7.48 -13.22
N CYS A 266 12.67 6.93 -14.30
CA CYS A 266 12.58 7.67 -15.55
C CYS A 266 11.40 8.67 -15.62
N THR A 267 10.41 8.56 -14.73
CA THR A 267 9.31 9.54 -14.58
C THR A 267 9.72 10.76 -13.74
N GLY A 268 10.89 10.73 -13.08
CA GLY A 268 11.58 11.93 -12.57
C GLY A 268 11.39 12.29 -11.09
N ASP A 269 10.72 11.44 -10.30
CA ASP A 269 10.52 11.63 -8.86
C ASP A 269 11.49 10.82 -7.98
N ASN A 270 11.39 10.98 -6.65
CA ASN A 270 12.23 10.30 -5.66
C ASN A 270 11.42 9.32 -4.77
N GLY A 271 10.33 8.77 -5.33
CA GLY A 271 9.49 7.78 -4.67
C GLY A 271 10.17 6.43 -4.48
N ARG A 272 9.44 5.51 -3.85
CA ARG A 272 9.90 4.17 -3.44
C ARG A 272 9.72 3.08 -4.49
N GLY A 273 9.23 3.44 -5.68
CA GLY A 273 8.82 2.48 -6.69
C GLY A 273 7.34 2.13 -6.53
N TYR A 274 6.83 1.18 -7.31
CA TYR A 274 5.50 0.64 -7.07
C TYR A 274 5.51 -0.11 -5.73
N GLU A 275 4.43 0.04 -4.97
CA GLU A 275 4.25 -0.57 -3.66
C GLU A 275 3.02 -1.48 -3.69
N ILE A 276 3.08 -2.60 -2.96
CA ILE A 276 1.90 -3.43 -2.72
C ILE A 276 1.31 -3.10 -1.35
N ASN A 277 -0.02 -2.97 -1.30
CA ASN A 277 -0.75 -2.58 -0.10
C ASN A 277 -1.77 -3.67 0.27
N PRO A 278 -1.39 -4.63 1.13
CA PRO A 278 -2.31 -5.65 1.61
C PRO A 278 -3.40 -5.06 2.51
N PHE A 279 -4.64 -5.49 2.31
CA PHE A 279 -5.81 -4.96 3.02
C PHE A 279 -6.56 -5.99 3.88
N ALA A 280 -6.12 -7.25 3.88
CA ALA A 280 -6.61 -8.30 4.78
C ALA A 280 -5.45 -9.13 5.32
N ALA A 281 -5.62 -9.72 6.51
CA ALA A 281 -4.60 -10.58 7.11
C ALA A 281 -4.31 -11.84 6.25
N SER A 282 -5.33 -12.36 5.56
CA SER A 282 -5.21 -13.50 4.64
C SER A 282 -4.36 -13.22 3.41
N HIS A 283 -3.94 -11.97 3.18
CA HIS A 283 -3.07 -11.63 2.07
C HIS A 283 -1.60 -11.91 2.33
N TYR A 284 -1.25 -12.26 3.57
CA TYR A 284 0.10 -12.63 3.97
C TYR A 284 0.16 -14.15 4.12
N ASP A 285 0.56 -14.85 3.06
CA ASP A 285 0.73 -16.30 3.08
C ASP A 285 2.19 -16.64 3.38
N ILE A 286 2.50 -16.81 4.66
CA ILE A 286 3.84 -17.12 5.15
C ILE A 286 4.17 -18.57 4.78
N GLY A 287 5.23 -18.76 4.00
CA GLY A 287 5.75 -20.09 3.69
C GLY A 287 6.71 -20.58 4.77
N TYR A 288 7.65 -19.73 5.18
CA TYR A 288 8.54 -19.99 6.32
C TYR A 288 9.01 -18.69 6.96
N ALA A 289 9.25 -18.67 8.27
CA ALA A 289 9.83 -17.53 8.95
C ALA A 289 10.99 -17.92 9.88
N PRO A 290 12.15 -17.24 9.82
CA PRO A 290 13.20 -17.50 10.80
C PRO A 290 12.74 -17.06 12.20
N PRO A 291 13.20 -17.74 13.26
CA PRO A 291 12.95 -17.30 14.63
C PRO A 291 13.52 -15.89 14.88
N TYR A 292 12.75 -15.06 15.56
CA TYR A 292 13.16 -13.73 15.96
C TYR A 292 13.54 -13.68 17.44
N ILE A 293 14.73 -13.16 17.76
CA ILE A 293 15.18 -12.97 19.14
C ILE A 293 15.20 -11.46 19.43
N ALA A 294 14.47 -11.04 20.46
CA ALA A 294 14.37 -9.64 20.89
C ALA A 294 14.50 -9.50 22.41
N ASN A 295 14.61 -8.25 22.87
CA ASN A 295 14.71 -7.89 24.30
C ASN A 295 15.78 -8.70 25.03
N PHE A 296 16.93 -8.89 24.39
CA PHE A 296 18.01 -9.68 24.94
C PHE A 296 18.72 -8.91 26.05
N GLU A 297 18.60 -9.41 27.28
CA GLU A 297 19.27 -8.92 28.47
C GLU A 297 20.10 -10.04 29.11
N ARG A 298 21.22 -9.65 29.71
CA ARG A 298 22.10 -10.57 30.45
C ARG A 298 22.59 -9.91 31.73
N ASP A 299 22.51 -10.63 32.85
CA ASP A 299 22.98 -10.20 34.16
C ASP A 299 23.74 -11.32 34.89
N PRO A 300 25.01 -11.13 35.29
CA PRO A 300 25.87 -9.99 34.99
C PRO A 300 26.26 -9.94 33.52
N SER A 301 26.39 -8.73 32.98
CA SER A 301 26.80 -8.51 31.58
C SER A 301 28.22 -9.01 31.26
N ILE A 302 29.06 -9.13 32.29
CA ILE A 302 30.39 -9.73 32.27
C ILE A 302 30.51 -10.66 33.49
N PRO A 303 30.19 -11.96 33.36
CA PRO A 303 30.27 -12.89 34.47
C PRO A 303 31.71 -13.23 34.85
N THR A 304 31.93 -13.44 36.14
CA THR A 304 33.11 -14.14 36.66
C THR A 304 32.81 -15.63 36.80
N SER A 305 33.85 -16.45 36.98
CA SER A 305 33.71 -17.91 37.13
C SER A 305 32.84 -18.37 38.31
N ASN A 306 32.46 -17.44 39.20
CA ASN A 306 31.71 -17.72 40.42
C ASN A 306 30.33 -17.04 40.41
N GLN A 307 29.88 -16.53 39.27
CA GLN A 307 28.57 -15.89 39.11
C GLN A 307 27.71 -16.72 38.17
N ASP A 308 26.47 -16.95 38.58
CA ASP A 308 25.43 -17.41 37.66
C ASP A 308 25.06 -16.26 36.71
N VAL A 309 24.68 -16.61 35.49
CA VAL A 309 24.21 -15.66 34.47
C VAL A 309 22.73 -15.90 34.25
N GLU A 310 21.93 -14.85 34.42
CA GLU A 310 20.56 -14.81 33.95
C GLU A 310 20.55 -14.21 32.54
N ILE A 311 19.90 -14.91 31.61
CA ILE A 311 19.66 -14.45 30.25
C ILE A 311 18.15 -14.37 30.06
N VAL A 312 17.67 -13.19 29.72
CA VAL A 312 16.25 -12.94 29.43
C VAL A 312 16.15 -12.50 27.99
N CYS A 313 15.29 -13.15 27.22
CA CYS A 313 14.96 -12.73 25.87
C CYS A 313 13.53 -13.16 25.53
N THR A 314 12.98 -12.52 24.50
CA THR A 314 11.74 -12.95 23.85
C THR A 314 12.12 -13.61 22.54
N ILE A 315 11.69 -14.85 22.33
CA ILE A 315 11.84 -15.54 21.04
C ILE A 315 10.46 -15.70 20.43
N THR A 316 10.30 -15.21 19.21
CA THR A 316 9.06 -15.33 18.43
C THR A 316 9.32 -16.19 17.23
N ASP A 317 8.55 -17.26 17.11
CA ASP A 317 8.45 -18.08 15.92
C ASP A 317 7.12 -17.71 15.23
N PHE A 318 7.19 -17.27 13.98
CA PHE A 318 6.04 -16.70 13.26
C PHE A 318 5.25 -17.75 12.48
N ASP A 319 5.86 -18.88 12.16
CA ASP A 319 5.27 -19.99 11.39
C ASP A 319 5.22 -21.30 12.19
N GLY A 320 5.72 -21.29 13.43
CA GLY A 320 5.69 -22.47 14.29
C GLY A 320 5.76 -22.16 15.79
N SER A 321 6.49 -23.03 16.49
CA SER A 321 6.80 -22.91 17.90
C SER A 321 8.27 -23.16 18.11
N VAL A 322 8.89 -22.37 18.99
CA VAL A 322 10.29 -22.54 19.40
C VAL A 322 10.49 -23.95 19.99
N ASP A 323 11.22 -24.80 19.26
CA ASP A 323 11.52 -26.18 19.69
C ASP A 323 12.62 -26.22 20.77
N SER A 324 13.73 -25.51 20.52
CA SER A 324 14.83 -25.41 21.48
C SER A 324 15.55 -24.07 21.41
N VAL A 325 16.21 -23.72 22.51
CA VAL A 325 17.06 -22.53 22.63
C VAL A 325 18.43 -22.99 23.11
N ALA A 326 19.47 -22.65 22.35
CA ALA A 326 20.85 -22.94 22.71
C ALA A 326 21.62 -21.65 22.95
N PHE A 327 22.43 -21.63 24.00
CA PHE A 327 23.33 -20.52 24.31
C PHE A 327 24.76 -20.98 24.10
N VAL A 328 25.53 -20.21 23.34
CA VAL A 328 26.96 -20.43 23.15
C VAL A 328 27.71 -19.25 23.74
N TRP A 329 28.73 -19.53 24.55
CA TRP A 329 29.56 -18.52 25.20
C TRP A 329 31.03 -18.93 25.14
N SER A 330 31.93 -17.94 25.17
CA SER A 330 33.37 -18.16 25.32
C SER A 330 33.94 -17.20 26.36
N ALA A 331 34.90 -17.67 27.15
CA ALA A 331 35.69 -16.84 28.04
C ALA A 331 36.77 -16.03 27.30
N ILE A 332 36.93 -16.25 25.98
CA ILE A 332 37.93 -15.61 25.12
C ILE A 332 37.20 -14.67 24.17
N ASP A 333 37.37 -13.36 24.37
CA ASP A 333 36.72 -12.28 23.60
C ASP A 333 37.09 -12.25 22.11
N THR A 334 38.15 -12.96 21.72
CA THR A 334 38.63 -13.08 20.34
C THR A 334 38.16 -14.35 19.64
N GLN A 335 37.49 -15.27 20.34
CA GLN A 335 37.04 -16.53 19.77
C GLN A 335 35.61 -16.43 19.25
N SER A 336 35.43 -16.59 17.94
CA SER A 336 34.10 -16.71 17.34
C SER A 336 33.43 -18.00 17.77
N VAL A 337 32.20 -17.90 18.28
CA VAL A 337 31.33 -19.02 18.67
C VAL A 337 30.43 -19.51 17.53
N ALA A 338 30.65 -19.05 16.30
CA ALA A 338 29.72 -19.21 15.18
C ALA A 338 29.57 -20.64 14.59
N ASN A 339 30.09 -21.71 15.22
CA ASN A 339 30.08 -23.07 14.66
C ASN A 339 29.95 -24.19 15.71
N LEU A 340 29.14 -24.00 16.76
CA LEU A 340 28.80 -25.07 17.71
C LEU A 340 27.33 -25.46 17.59
#